data_AF-A0A1E7F0J5-F1
#
_entry.id   AF-A0A1E7F0J5-F1
#
_cell.length_a   1.000
_cell.length_b   1.000
_cell.length_c   1.000
_cell.angle_alpha   90.00
_cell.angle_beta   90.00
_cell.angle_gamma   90.00
#
_symmetry.space_group_name_H-M   'P 1'
#
loop_
_entity.id
_entity.type
_entity.pdbx_description
1 polymer ?
#
loop_
_entity_poly.entity_id
_entity_poly.type
_entity_poly.pdbx_seq_one_letter_code
_entity_poly.pdbx_strand_id
1 'polypeptide(L)'
;MNIKEGYNLMNTLYKVGILSKYLVDLVDNNYGEYVKFKGYFDFNREEYIEIDSKTGRITFLFLYQAYDAFDVPSIIDQFQSLESICLQNCQLLTMELGNLPVLKTITFNLCTSNMFENVPEGLQLSSIKKVVIQEESEFNSNLSSFLKIFSNTLEELVFRYMTREDTDEILYVLQNDDLCFRHSLTTIKVIDCELNEDDLKRLVFEIRERFPNLHTLDISCNNIESLCGIGDRIKQIKLIPNNKLLKLNLNHNPIRKQMCDDGDGDTLNVTKDPKEIAALVTLLEKFDGISNLGVYSSQKYEPKIEYVLRINKAGRKELTRGKSSRRSNNTDDEDKPTMNRALWPLILERAYNNSSEIYIYNRNGRDTVSISEETESKKCATGLFHLVHHFYAPVMTEDRGGSCTTTATTTTNITNYDSSEGSNNNSNSNSNSNTLNELKGKRKRK
;
A
#
# COMPACT_ATOMS: atom_id res chain seq x y z
N MET A 1 20.34 -4.07 32.09
CA MET A 1 18.91 -4.01 32.45
C MET A 1 18.77 -3.37 33.82
N ASN A 2 17.93 -2.34 33.95
CA ASN A 2 17.59 -1.77 35.25
C ASN A 2 16.92 -2.85 36.12
N ILE A 3 17.45 -3.13 37.32
CA ILE A 3 16.97 -4.22 38.19
C ILE A 3 15.46 -4.08 38.48
N LYS A 4 14.97 -2.84 38.60
CA LYS A 4 13.54 -2.57 38.83
C LYS A 4 12.69 -2.93 37.61
N GLU A 5 13.08 -2.52 36.41
CA GLU A 5 12.36 -2.86 35.18
C GLU A 5 12.42 -4.35 34.89
N GLY A 6 13.54 -5.00 35.17
CA GLY A 6 13.66 -6.45 35.12
C GLY A 6 12.68 -7.15 36.06
N TYR A 7 12.62 -6.71 37.32
CA TYR A 7 11.66 -7.24 38.29
C TYR A 7 10.21 -6.98 37.86
N ASN A 8 9.91 -5.80 37.30
CA ASN A 8 8.59 -5.48 36.77
C ASN A 8 8.23 -6.37 35.58
N LEU A 9 9.17 -6.60 34.66
CA LEU A 9 9.00 -7.52 33.55
C LEU A 9 8.70 -8.92 34.07
N MET A 10 9.48 -9.43 35.02
CA MET A 10 9.23 -10.73 35.65
C MET A 10 7.84 -10.79 36.29
N ASN A 11 7.42 -9.74 36.98
CA ASN A 11 6.08 -9.64 37.56
C ASN A 11 4.98 -9.59 36.48
N THR A 12 5.17 -8.83 35.41
CA THR A 12 4.26 -8.77 34.25
C THR A 12 4.10 -10.17 33.69
N LEU A 13 5.22 -10.81 33.33
CA LEU A 13 5.25 -12.14 32.74
C LEU A 13 4.67 -13.20 33.69
N TYR A 14 4.87 -13.07 35.00
CA TYR A 14 4.22 -13.91 36.00
C TYR A 14 2.71 -13.72 36.04
N LYS A 15 2.25 -12.46 36.06
CA LYS A 15 0.82 -12.14 36.11
C LYS A 15 0.06 -12.62 34.88
N VAL A 16 0.65 -12.48 33.69
CA VAL A 16 0.05 -12.97 32.45
C VAL A 16 0.30 -14.47 32.20
N GLY A 17 0.71 -15.22 33.22
CA GLY A 17 0.88 -16.67 33.15
C GLY A 17 2.03 -17.17 32.26
N ILE A 18 2.84 -16.26 31.69
CA ILE A 18 4.01 -16.61 30.87
C ILE A 18 5.08 -17.24 31.76
N LEU A 19 5.46 -16.55 32.84
CA LEU A 19 6.54 -17.02 33.70
C LEU A 19 6.15 -18.30 34.47
N SER A 20 4.88 -18.46 34.86
CA SER A 20 4.46 -19.67 35.58
C SER A 20 4.55 -20.92 34.70
N LYS A 21 4.23 -20.85 33.40
CA LYS A 21 4.44 -21.94 32.44
C LYS A 21 5.91 -22.34 32.36
N TYR A 22 6.81 -21.36 32.22
CA TYR A 22 8.26 -21.61 32.27
C TYR A 22 8.69 -22.23 33.61
N LEU A 23 8.15 -21.77 34.73
CA LEU A 23 8.51 -22.32 36.05
C LEU A 23 7.95 -23.74 36.28
N VAL A 24 6.81 -24.10 35.70
CA VAL A 24 6.23 -25.45 35.78
C VAL A 24 7.08 -26.46 35.00
N ASP A 25 7.55 -26.10 33.79
CA ASP A 25 8.50 -26.92 33.00
C ASP A 25 9.84 -27.16 33.73
N LEU A 26 10.15 -26.36 34.75
CA LEU A 26 11.32 -26.53 35.61
C LEU A 26 11.11 -27.45 36.81
N VAL A 27 9.89 -27.60 37.32
CA VAL A 27 9.61 -28.52 38.43
C VAL A 27 9.75 -29.98 37.99
N ASP A 28 9.53 -30.26 36.70
CA ASP A 28 9.75 -31.59 36.12
C ASP A 28 11.24 -31.91 35.81
N ASN A 29 12.15 -30.94 35.90
CA ASN A 29 13.60 -31.12 35.71
C ASN A 29 14.34 -31.08 37.05
N ASN A 30 14.50 -32.25 37.65
CA ASN A 30 14.93 -32.51 39.02
C ASN A 30 16.43 -32.25 39.32
N TYR A 31 16.98 -31.09 38.93
CA TYR A 31 18.34 -30.69 39.28
C TYR A 31 18.37 -29.31 39.96
N GLY A 32 18.57 -29.35 41.28
CA GLY A 32 18.71 -28.18 42.16
C GLY A 32 20.03 -27.43 41.99
N GLU A 33 20.27 -26.85 40.81
CA GLU A 33 21.29 -25.84 40.61
C GLU A 33 20.67 -24.44 40.53
N TYR A 34 21.43 -23.46 41.04
CA TYR A 34 21.11 -22.03 40.99
C TYR A 34 20.54 -21.62 39.64
N VAL A 35 19.24 -21.27 39.66
CA VAL A 35 18.46 -20.69 38.58
C VAL A 35 19.17 -19.43 38.06
N LYS A 36 20.08 -19.58 37.09
CA LYS A 36 20.61 -18.46 36.31
C LYS A 36 19.52 -18.00 35.36
N PHE A 37 18.88 -16.88 35.68
CA PHE A 37 17.82 -16.22 34.88
C PHE A 37 18.14 -16.05 33.37
N LYS A 38 19.40 -16.20 32.97
CA LYS A 38 19.87 -16.22 31.59
C LYS A 38 19.26 -17.35 30.72
N GLY A 39 18.64 -18.38 31.32
CA GLY A 39 18.02 -19.51 30.60
C GLY A 39 16.48 -19.51 30.55
N TYR A 40 15.79 -18.54 31.15
CA TYR A 40 14.33 -18.56 31.34
C TYR A 40 13.58 -17.70 30.32
N PHE A 41 14.28 -16.69 29.80
CA PHE A 41 13.88 -15.93 28.65
C PHE A 41 15.05 -15.99 27.70
N ASP A 42 14.80 -16.39 26.46
CA ASP A 42 15.75 -16.12 25.41
C ASP A 42 15.68 -14.61 25.14
N PHE A 43 16.41 -13.83 25.92
CA PHE A 43 16.63 -12.40 25.66
C PHE A 43 17.28 -12.16 24.29
N ASN A 44 17.72 -13.23 23.59
CA ASN A 44 18.21 -13.15 22.22
C ASN A 44 17.11 -13.36 21.18
N ARG A 45 15.88 -13.74 21.57
CA ARG A 45 14.72 -13.59 20.69
C ARG A 45 14.27 -12.15 20.73
N GLU A 46 14.93 -11.35 19.92
CA GLU A 46 14.60 -9.96 19.60
C GLU A 46 13.12 -9.79 19.20
N GLU A 47 12.44 -10.89 18.85
CA GLU A 47 11.02 -11.01 18.51
C GLU A 47 10.06 -10.63 19.65
N TYR A 48 10.45 -10.81 20.93
CA TYR A 48 9.54 -10.65 22.07
C TYR A 48 9.84 -9.43 22.95
N ILE A 49 11.08 -8.99 22.96
CA ILE A 49 11.52 -7.88 23.80
C ILE A 49 12.69 -7.17 23.12
N GLU A 50 12.63 -5.84 23.09
CA GLU A 50 13.74 -5.01 22.69
C GLU A 50 14.17 -4.14 23.86
N ILE A 51 15.47 -4.07 24.09
CA ILE A 51 16.09 -3.26 25.14
C ILE A 51 17.04 -2.29 24.49
N ASP A 52 16.84 -1.00 24.72
CA ASP A 52 17.76 0.03 24.27
C ASP A 52 19.14 -0.22 24.90
N SER A 53 20.15 -0.44 24.04
CA SER A 53 21.49 -0.85 24.46
C SER A 53 22.23 0.21 25.29
N LYS A 54 21.85 1.49 25.18
CA LYS A 54 22.52 2.61 25.87
C LYS A 54 21.94 2.86 27.26
N THR A 55 20.62 2.78 27.38
CA THR A 55 19.86 3.10 28.59
C THR A 55 19.49 1.85 29.39
N GLY A 56 19.53 0.68 28.76
CA GLY A 56 19.14 -0.59 29.34
C GLY A 56 17.65 -0.70 29.64
N ARG A 57 16.82 0.13 28.99
CA ARG A 57 15.37 0.21 29.16
C ARG A 57 14.63 -0.57 28.08
N ILE A 58 13.46 -1.10 28.43
CA ILE A 58 12.59 -1.84 27.50
C ILE A 58 11.88 -0.86 26.57
N THR A 59 12.05 -1.03 25.25
CA THR A 59 11.45 -0.20 24.20
C THR A 59 10.37 -0.94 23.41
N PHE A 60 10.42 -2.27 23.39
CA PHE A 60 9.38 -3.12 22.81
C PHE A 60 9.04 -4.29 23.72
N LEU A 61 7.76 -4.65 23.77
CA LEU A 61 7.26 -5.79 24.54
C LEU A 61 6.17 -6.53 23.77
N PHE A 62 6.32 -7.85 23.68
CA PHE A 62 5.31 -8.77 23.15
C PHE A 62 4.71 -9.57 24.31
N LEU A 63 3.41 -9.42 24.54
CA LEU A 63 2.66 -10.12 25.56
C LEU A 63 1.75 -11.15 24.90
N TYR A 64 1.87 -12.41 25.32
CA TYR A 64 1.15 -13.53 24.72
C TYR A 64 0.87 -14.63 25.73
N GLN A 65 -0.32 -15.22 25.65
CA GLN A 65 -0.65 -16.43 26.37
C GLN A 65 -1.21 -17.48 25.40
N ALA A 66 -0.55 -18.64 25.33
CA ALA A 66 -0.80 -19.63 24.28
C ALA A 66 -2.17 -20.32 24.31
N TYR A 67 -2.79 -20.41 25.47
CA TYR A 67 -3.98 -21.26 25.67
C TYR A 67 -5.17 -20.52 26.26
N ASP A 68 -4.93 -19.36 26.87
CA ASP A 68 -5.98 -18.59 27.53
C ASP A 68 -5.82 -17.13 27.13
N ALA A 69 -6.93 -16.41 27.15
CA ALA A 69 -6.89 -14.97 27.00
C ALA A 69 -6.34 -14.33 28.28
N PHE A 70 -5.69 -13.17 28.14
CA PHE A 70 -5.08 -12.47 29.27
C PHE A 70 -5.50 -11.00 29.33
N ASP A 71 -5.43 -10.44 30.54
CA ASP A 71 -5.65 -9.01 30.76
C ASP A 71 -4.31 -8.28 30.80
N VAL A 72 -4.21 -7.13 30.13
CA VAL A 72 -3.01 -6.30 30.22
C VAL A 72 -2.81 -5.88 31.68
N PRO A 73 -1.67 -6.22 32.31
CA PRO A 73 -1.51 -5.98 33.74
C PRO A 73 -1.20 -4.49 33.99
N SER A 74 -1.79 -3.92 35.04
CA SER A 74 -1.64 -2.49 35.38
C SER A 74 -0.19 -2.02 35.57
N ILE A 75 0.72 -2.93 35.96
CA ILE A 75 2.16 -2.65 36.08
C ILE A 75 2.82 -2.21 34.75
N ILE A 76 2.10 -2.31 33.62
CA ILE A 76 2.56 -1.84 32.32
C ILE A 76 2.95 -0.36 32.34
N ASP A 77 2.32 0.46 33.19
CA ASP A 77 2.68 1.87 33.35
C ASP A 77 4.12 2.11 33.83
N GLN A 78 4.80 1.11 34.39
CA GLN A 78 6.17 1.27 34.84
C GLN A 78 7.19 1.27 33.70
N PHE A 79 6.81 0.82 32.50
CA PHE A 79 7.68 0.80 31.31
C PHE A 79 7.64 2.15 30.58
N GLN A 80 8.09 3.21 31.27
CA GLN A 80 8.03 4.60 30.79
C GLN A 80 8.83 4.90 29.50
N SER A 81 9.61 3.94 29.01
CA SER A 81 10.35 4.00 27.75
C SER A 81 9.81 3.07 26.66
N LEU A 82 8.68 2.41 26.90
CA LEU A 82 8.05 1.49 25.95
C LEU A 82 7.50 2.27 24.76
N GLU A 83 8.09 2.04 23.59
CA GLU A 83 7.71 2.68 22.33
C GLU A 83 6.72 1.84 21.51
N SER A 84 6.74 0.52 21.69
CA SER A 84 5.89 -0.40 20.97
C SER A 84 5.45 -1.58 21.84
N ILE A 85 4.20 -2.00 21.69
CA ILE A 85 3.67 -3.18 22.37
C ILE A 85 2.88 -4.06 21.40
N CYS A 86 3.04 -5.37 21.51
CA CYS A 86 2.23 -6.37 20.82
C CYS A 86 1.46 -7.19 21.86
N LEU A 87 0.16 -7.35 21.65
CA LEU A 87 -0.77 -8.04 22.53
C LEU A 87 -1.39 -9.19 21.73
N GLN A 88 -1.09 -10.44 22.10
CA GLN A 88 -1.62 -11.62 21.44
C GLN A 88 -2.52 -12.44 22.36
N ASN A 89 -3.75 -12.73 21.95
CA ASN A 89 -4.79 -13.33 22.81
C ASN A 89 -5.17 -12.42 23.99
N CYS A 90 -5.24 -11.10 23.78
CA CYS A 90 -5.66 -10.16 24.82
C CYS A 90 -7.19 -10.16 24.98
N GLN A 91 -7.67 -10.16 26.22
CA GLN A 91 -9.08 -10.05 26.57
C GLN A 91 -9.47 -8.65 27.06
N LEU A 92 -8.63 -7.99 27.86
CA LEU A 92 -8.95 -6.68 28.43
C LEU A 92 -7.74 -5.75 28.40
N LEU A 93 -8.01 -4.49 28.03
CA LEU A 93 -7.05 -3.39 28.17
C LEU A 93 -7.13 -2.79 29.57
N THR A 94 -6.05 -2.12 29.97
CA THR A 94 -5.92 -1.46 31.28
C THR A 94 -5.75 0.04 31.08
N MET A 95 -6.29 0.87 31.99
CA MET A 95 -6.20 2.35 31.92
C MET A 95 -4.74 2.83 31.93
N GLU A 96 -3.89 2.08 32.62
CA GLU A 96 -2.47 2.27 32.80
C GLU A 96 -1.69 2.27 31.48
N LEU A 97 -2.24 1.68 30.42
CA LEU A 97 -1.66 1.74 29.08
C LEU A 97 -1.63 3.17 28.52
N GLY A 98 -2.63 3.99 28.88
CA GLY A 98 -2.69 5.41 28.53
C GLY A 98 -1.66 6.29 29.24
N ASN A 99 -1.00 5.77 30.29
CA ASN A 99 0.03 6.49 31.05
C ASN A 99 1.42 6.41 30.42
N LEU A 100 1.57 5.70 29.29
CA LEU A 100 2.86 5.50 28.63
C LEU A 100 3.20 6.66 27.68
N PRO A 101 4.15 7.53 28.06
CA PRO A 101 4.34 8.82 27.38
C PRO A 101 4.95 8.71 25.99
N VAL A 102 5.63 7.59 25.69
CA VAL A 102 6.37 7.38 24.44
C VAL A 102 5.84 6.21 23.61
N LEU A 103 4.73 5.59 24.01
CA LEU A 103 4.13 4.47 23.28
C LEU A 103 3.57 4.97 21.93
N LYS A 104 4.21 4.56 20.83
CA LYS A 104 3.86 4.99 19.46
C LYS A 104 3.12 3.91 18.68
N THR A 105 3.39 2.64 18.97
CA THR A 105 2.84 1.52 18.20
C THR A 105 2.15 0.53 19.12
N ILE A 106 0.96 0.10 18.73
CA ILE A 106 0.26 -1.00 19.37
C ILE A 106 -0.20 -2.01 18.31
N THR A 107 0.05 -3.28 18.57
CA THR A 107 -0.38 -4.40 17.73
C THR A 107 -1.29 -5.31 18.53
N PHE A 108 -2.45 -5.63 17.98
CA PHE A 108 -3.42 -6.59 18.50
C PHE A 108 -3.42 -7.79 17.57
N ASN A 109 -3.12 -8.96 18.10
CA ASN A 109 -3.03 -10.21 17.34
C ASN A 109 -3.92 -11.27 17.95
N LEU A 110 -4.84 -11.88 17.19
CA LEU A 110 -5.73 -12.93 17.71
C LEU A 110 -6.43 -12.51 19.02
N CYS A 111 -6.83 -11.23 19.13
CA CYS A 111 -7.48 -10.75 20.33
C CYS A 111 -8.96 -11.13 20.34
N THR A 112 -9.46 -11.49 21.51
CA THR A 112 -10.87 -11.91 21.65
C THR A 112 -11.82 -10.72 21.46
N SER A 113 -13.06 -10.99 21.03
CA SER A 113 -14.11 -9.95 20.89
C SER A 113 -14.34 -9.14 22.16
N ASN A 114 -14.20 -9.79 23.31
CA ASN A 114 -14.28 -9.17 24.64
C ASN A 114 -13.37 -7.94 24.78
N MET A 115 -12.23 -7.89 24.09
CA MET A 115 -11.29 -6.77 24.15
C MET A 115 -11.85 -5.51 23.49
N PHE A 116 -12.62 -5.68 22.41
CA PHE A 116 -13.29 -4.57 21.73
C PHE A 116 -14.59 -4.16 22.44
N GLU A 117 -15.28 -5.13 23.07
CA GLU A 117 -16.51 -4.90 23.85
C GLU A 117 -16.25 -4.17 25.17
N ASN A 118 -15.15 -4.48 25.86
CA ASN A 118 -14.90 -4.06 27.25
C ASN A 118 -13.72 -3.08 27.35
N VAL A 119 -13.63 -2.15 26.40
CA VAL A 119 -12.65 -1.06 26.46
C VAL A 119 -12.91 -0.21 27.70
N PRO A 120 -11.91 -0.02 28.59
CA PRO A 120 -12.11 0.73 29.83
C PRO A 120 -12.62 2.15 29.58
N GLU A 121 -13.65 2.56 30.33
CA GLU A 121 -14.20 3.91 30.22
C GLU A 121 -13.14 4.97 30.55
N GLY A 122 -12.94 5.91 29.63
CA GLY A 122 -11.94 6.97 29.76
C GLY A 122 -10.53 6.59 29.28
N LEU A 123 -10.31 5.36 28.79
CA LEU A 123 -9.03 5.00 28.18
C LEU A 123 -8.76 5.89 26.96
N GLN A 124 -7.59 6.51 26.94
CA GLN A 124 -7.11 7.34 25.84
C GLN A 124 -5.66 6.99 25.54
N LEU A 125 -5.39 6.60 24.30
CA LEU A 125 -4.08 6.25 23.80
C LEU A 125 -3.54 7.38 22.92
N SER A 126 -3.24 8.52 23.55
CA SER A 126 -2.97 9.79 22.87
C SER A 126 -1.58 9.91 22.24
N SER A 127 -0.65 9.01 22.56
CA SER A 127 0.71 8.97 21.99
C SER A 127 0.82 8.05 20.77
N ILE A 128 -0.18 7.22 20.51
CA ILE A 128 -0.16 6.20 19.45
C ILE A 128 -0.18 6.87 18.07
N LYS A 129 0.78 6.45 17.24
CA LYS A 129 0.93 6.80 15.82
C LYS A 129 0.54 5.66 14.89
N LYS A 130 0.64 4.41 15.36
CA LYS A 130 0.36 3.23 14.56
C LYS A 130 -0.45 2.20 15.35
N VAL A 131 -1.53 1.74 14.73
CA VAL A 131 -2.36 0.64 15.22
C VAL A 131 -2.34 -0.47 14.17
N VAL A 132 -2.04 -1.68 14.63
CA VAL A 132 -2.15 -2.90 13.83
C VAL A 132 -3.15 -3.82 14.52
N ILE A 133 -4.16 -4.25 13.79
CA ILE A 133 -5.10 -5.30 14.21
C ILE A 133 -4.95 -6.42 13.19
N GLN A 134 -4.67 -7.63 13.65
CA GLN A 134 -4.43 -8.75 12.77
C GLN A 134 -5.01 -10.04 13.34
N GLU A 135 -5.38 -10.94 12.41
CA GLU A 135 -5.82 -12.31 12.67
C GLU A 135 -7.12 -12.41 13.49
N GLU A 136 -8.20 -12.82 12.82
CA GLU A 136 -9.50 -13.30 13.38
C GLU A 136 -9.97 -12.58 14.66
N SER A 137 -9.86 -11.26 14.67
CA SER A 137 -10.32 -10.43 15.78
C SER A 137 -11.80 -10.09 15.57
N GLU A 138 -12.70 -10.90 16.12
CA GLU A 138 -14.15 -10.67 16.00
C GLU A 138 -14.54 -9.34 16.67
N PHE A 139 -15.03 -8.36 15.90
CA PHE A 139 -15.34 -7.04 16.46
C PHE A 139 -16.71 -6.94 17.17
N ASN A 140 -17.67 -7.81 16.82
CA ASN A 140 -19.05 -7.80 17.33
C ASN A 140 -19.73 -6.41 17.31
N SER A 141 -19.50 -5.59 16.28
CA SER A 141 -20.00 -4.20 16.18
C SER A 141 -19.37 -3.19 17.16
N ASN A 142 -18.25 -3.50 17.80
CA ASN A 142 -17.59 -2.62 18.78
C ASN A 142 -16.34 -1.91 18.24
N LEU A 143 -15.95 -2.12 16.98
CA LEU A 143 -14.76 -1.49 16.41
C LEU A 143 -14.84 0.04 16.46
N SER A 144 -16.03 0.62 16.26
CA SER A 144 -16.24 2.06 16.35
C SER A 144 -15.90 2.63 17.72
N SER A 145 -16.40 2.00 18.79
CA SER A 145 -16.12 2.40 20.17
C SER A 145 -14.64 2.22 20.51
N PHE A 146 -14.05 1.11 20.07
CA PHE A 146 -12.63 0.85 20.24
C PHE A 146 -11.76 1.91 19.55
N LEU A 147 -12.02 2.26 18.30
CA LEU A 147 -11.19 3.24 17.58
C LEU A 147 -11.25 4.64 18.20
N LYS A 148 -12.27 4.97 19.00
CA LYS A 148 -12.38 6.26 19.71
C LYS A 148 -11.37 6.45 20.85
N ILE A 149 -10.66 5.41 21.27
CA ILE A 149 -9.57 5.58 22.25
C ILE A 149 -8.33 6.24 21.64
N PHE A 150 -8.21 6.26 20.31
CA PHE A 150 -7.07 6.86 19.62
C PHE A 150 -7.30 8.34 19.33
N SER A 151 -6.27 9.13 19.61
CA SER A 151 -6.32 10.58 19.42
C SER A 151 -5.89 11.02 18.01
N ASN A 152 -5.84 12.33 17.77
CA ASN A 152 -5.36 12.93 16.52
C ASN A 152 -3.84 12.81 16.27
N THR A 153 -3.19 11.84 16.88
CA THR A 153 -1.80 11.45 16.63
C THR A 153 -1.69 10.21 15.75
N LEU A 154 -2.78 9.46 15.54
CA LEU A 154 -2.76 8.24 14.76
C LEU A 154 -2.50 8.56 13.28
N GLU A 155 -1.41 8.02 12.74
CA GLU A 155 -0.91 8.26 11.39
C GLU A 155 -1.09 7.02 10.49
N GLU A 156 -1.02 5.81 11.04
CA GLU A 156 -1.13 4.54 10.32
C GLU A 156 -2.12 3.59 11.02
N LEU A 157 -3.10 3.08 10.24
CA LEU A 157 -4.06 2.08 10.68
C LEU A 157 -3.96 0.85 9.77
N VAL A 158 -3.75 -0.32 10.37
CA VAL A 158 -3.48 -1.58 9.65
C VAL A 158 -4.44 -2.66 10.13
N PHE A 159 -5.12 -3.30 9.19
CA PHE A 159 -5.92 -4.50 9.35
C PHE A 159 -5.31 -5.62 8.51
N ARG A 160 -5.17 -6.83 9.07
CA ARG A 160 -4.63 -8.00 8.35
C ARG A 160 -5.39 -9.28 8.68
N TYR A 161 -5.56 -10.17 7.71
CA TYR A 161 -6.13 -11.50 7.94
C TYR A 161 -7.49 -11.41 8.64
N MET A 162 -8.37 -10.57 8.10
CA MET A 162 -9.70 -10.32 8.64
C MET A 162 -10.74 -11.11 7.86
N THR A 163 -11.78 -11.56 8.56
CA THR A 163 -12.94 -12.19 7.91
C THR A 163 -13.69 -11.19 7.06
N ARG A 164 -14.60 -11.68 6.21
CA ARG A 164 -15.48 -10.82 5.42
C ARG A 164 -16.37 -9.95 6.31
N GLU A 165 -16.93 -10.52 7.37
CA GLU A 165 -17.78 -9.83 8.34
C GLU A 165 -17.03 -8.69 9.03
N ASP A 166 -15.82 -8.96 9.52
CA ASP A 166 -14.96 -7.95 10.15
C ASP A 166 -14.60 -6.83 9.17
N THR A 167 -14.37 -7.19 7.90
CA THR A 167 -14.05 -6.23 6.84
C THR A 167 -15.23 -5.30 6.54
N ASP A 168 -16.45 -5.81 6.52
CA ASP A 168 -17.65 -4.98 6.36
C ASP A 168 -17.81 -3.99 7.52
N GLU A 169 -17.52 -4.43 8.74
CA GLU A 169 -17.49 -3.54 9.92
C GLU A 169 -16.38 -2.48 9.79
N ILE A 170 -15.16 -2.86 9.39
CA ILE A 170 -14.05 -1.91 9.14
C ILE A 170 -14.48 -0.83 8.15
N LEU A 171 -15.05 -1.23 7.01
CA LEU A 171 -15.49 -0.29 5.97
C LEU A 171 -16.64 0.60 6.48
N TYR A 172 -17.55 0.07 7.28
CA TYR A 172 -18.62 0.83 7.92
C TYR A 172 -18.07 1.88 8.90
N VAL A 173 -17.17 1.48 9.81
CA VAL A 173 -16.61 2.38 10.82
C VAL A 173 -15.74 3.48 10.18
N LEU A 174 -14.94 3.15 9.16
CA LEU A 174 -14.14 4.14 8.43
C LEU A 174 -14.99 5.15 7.64
N GLN A 175 -16.28 4.87 7.43
CA GLN A 175 -17.22 5.83 6.88
C GLN A 175 -17.85 6.76 7.93
N ASN A 176 -17.59 6.59 9.22
CA ASN A 176 -18.14 7.48 10.23
C ASN A 176 -17.31 8.77 10.36
N ASP A 177 -17.97 9.89 10.64
CA ASP A 177 -17.33 11.21 10.79
C ASP A 177 -16.79 11.48 12.20
N ASP A 178 -16.97 10.56 13.14
CA ASP A 178 -16.69 10.73 14.56
C ASP A 178 -15.28 10.29 15.00
N LEU A 179 -14.43 9.87 14.06
CA LEU A 179 -13.05 9.45 14.35
C LEU A 179 -12.13 10.67 14.58
N CYS A 180 -11.54 10.78 15.77
CA CYS A 180 -10.69 11.92 16.15
C CYS A 180 -9.40 12.05 15.32
N PHE A 181 -8.90 10.95 14.74
CA PHE A 181 -7.69 10.91 13.93
C PHE A 181 -7.89 11.17 12.44
N ARG A 182 -9.09 11.58 12.02
CA ARG A 182 -9.42 11.87 10.62
C ARG A 182 -8.38 12.76 9.92
N HIS A 183 -7.85 13.75 10.63
CA HIS A 183 -6.89 14.71 10.08
C HIS A 183 -5.43 14.28 10.21
N SER A 184 -5.11 13.30 11.06
CA SER A 184 -3.73 12.82 11.23
C SER A 184 -3.44 11.58 10.40
N LEU A 185 -4.47 10.79 10.07
CA LEU A 185 -4.29 9.53 9.37
C LEU A 185 -3.74 9.75 7.95
N THR A 186 -2.60 9.12 7.68
CA THR A 186 -1.89 9.20 6.41
C THR A 186 -1.87 7.88 5.64
N THR A 187 -2.06 6.77 6.34
CA THR A 187 -1.93 5.42 5.81
C THR A 187 -3.04 4.53 6.34
N ILE A 188 -3.77 3.90 5.43
CA ILE A 188 -4.70 2.81 5.72
C ILE A 188 -4.18 1.57 5.02
N LYS A 189 -4.11 0.45 5.74
CA LYS A 189 -3.77 -0.86 5.19
C LYS A 189 -4.87 -1.86 5.57
N VAL A 190 -5.40 -2.56 4.58
CA VAL A 190 -6.43 -3.60 4.72
C VAL A 190 -5.96 -4.77 3.87
N ILE A 191 -5.10 -5.60 4.44
CA ILE A 191 -4.29 -6.59 3.72
C ILE A 191 -4.86 -7.97 4.00
N ASP A 192 -5.17 -8.75 2.96
CA ASP A 192 -5.73 -10.09 3.16
C ASP A 192 -6.98 -10.06 4.04
N CYS A 193 -7.97 -9.28 3.59
CA CYS A 193 -9.23 -9.04 4.28
C CYS A 193 -10.42 -9.29 3.34
N GLU A 194 -10.25 -10.17 2.35
CA GLU A 194 -11.30 -10.54 1.39
C GLU A 194 -12.00 -9.36 0.68
N LEU A 195 -11.31 -8.23 0.48
CA LEU A 195 -11.88 -7.08 -0.23
C LEU A 195 -12.14 -7.42 -1.71
N ASN A 196 -13.27 -6.93 -2.24
CA ASN A 196 -13.63 -7.02 -3.66
C ASN A 196 -13.67 -5.63 -4.33
N GLU A 197 -14.03 -5.56 -5.61
CA GLU A 197 -14.00 -4.33 -6.40
C GLU A 197 -14.92 -3.23 -5.88
N ASP A 198 -16.08 -3.61 -5.34
CA ASP A 198 -17.04 -2.66 -4.77
C ASP A 198 -16.50 -2.07 -3.46
N ASP A 199 -15.76 -2.85 -2.67
CA ASP A 199 -15.09 -2.33 -1.48
C ASP A 199 -13.95 -1.37 -1.83
N LEU A 200 -13.14 -1.71 -2.83
CA LEU A 200 -12.10 -0.79 -3.31
C LEU A 200 -12.72 0.51 -3.82
N LYS A 201 -13.84 0.42 -4.54
CA LYS A 201 -14.60 1.60 -4.98
C LYS A 201 -15.11 2.42 -3.78
N ARG A 202 -15.62 1.77 -2.73
CA ARG A 202 -16.01 2.43 -1.46
C ARG A 202 -14.82 3.11 -0.78
N LEU A 203 -13.68 2.43 -0.69
CA LEU A 203 -12.45 2.96 -0.13
C LEU A 203 -11.96 4.20 -0.87
N VAL A 204 -11.90 4.13 -2.21
CA VAL A 204 -11.34 5.18 -3.06
C VAL A 204 -12.24 6.41 -3.11
N PHE A 205 -13.57 6.26 -3.19
CA PHE A 205 -14.47 7.39 -3.43
C PHE A 205 -15.22 7.89 -2.20
N GLU A 206 -15.40 7.07 -1.16
CA GLU A 206 -16.21 7.45 0.00
C GLU A 206 -15.35 7.58 1.25
N ILE A 207 -14.55 6.56 1.57
CA ILE A 207 -13.71 6.56 2.79
C ILE A 207 -12.55 7.54 2.65
N ARG A 208 -11.82 7.52 1.53
CA ARG A 208 -10.69 8.43 1.28
C ARG A 208 -11.05 9.91 1.47
N GLU A 209 -12.25 10.32 1.07
CA GLU A 209 -12.70 11.72 1.21
C GLU A 209 -12.83 12.16 2.66
N ARG A 210 -13.02 11.20 3.57
CA ARG A 210 -13.03 11.46 4.99
C ARG A 210 -11.63 11.71 5.52
N PHE A 211 -10.57 11.15 4.95
CA PHE A 211 -9.21 11.33 5.44
C PHE A 211 -8.40 12.29 4.54
N PRO A 212 -8.46 13.62 4.77
CA PRO A 212 -7.88 14.62 3.84
C PRO A 212 -6.36 14.58 3.74
N ASN A 213 -5.69 13.85 4.63
CA ASN A 213 -4.25 13.63 4.64
C ASN A 213 -3.86 12.18 4.30
N LEU A 214 -4.79 11.38 3.76
CA LEU A 214 -4.50 10.02 3.33
C LEU A 214 -3.64 10.02 2.06
N HIS A 215 -2.43 9.48 2.16
CA HIS A 215 -1.46 9.38 1.05
C HIS A 215 -1.24 7.93 0.63
N THR A 216 -1.49 6.96 1.50
CA THR A 216 -1.28 5.54 1.22
C THR A 216 -2.54 4.74 1.50
N LEU A 217 -3.01 4.03 0.49
CA LEU A 217 -3.99 2.96 0.63
C LEU A 217 -3.31 1.64 0.23
N ASP A 218 -3.19 0.72 1.19
CA ASP A 218 -2.62 -0.60 0.95
C ASP A 218 -3.70 -1.66 1.06
N ILE A 219 -4.06 -2.26 -0.07
CA ILE A 219 -5.06 -3.32 -0.13
C ILE A 219 -4.48 -4.58 -0.77
N SER A 220 -3.20 -4.84 -0.51
CA SER A 220 -2.54 -6.03 -1.05
C SER A 220 -3.16 -7.33 -0.54
N CYS A 221 -3.01 -8.42 -1.30
CA CYS A 221 -3.49 -9.75 -0.95
C CYS A 221 -5.02 -9.86 -0.80
N ASN A 222 -5.82 -9.10 -1.57
CA ASN A 222 -7.27 -9.22 -1.56
C ASN A 222 -7.80 -9.85 -2.87
N ASN A 223 -9.12 -9.82 -3.06
CA ASN A 223 -9.83 -10.45 -4.17
C ASN A 223 -10.24 -9.43 -5.25
N ILE A 224 -9.42 -8.42 -5.52
CA ILE A 224 -9.71 -7.44 -6.58
C ILE A 224 -9.37 -8.04 -7.95
N GLU A 225 -10.37 -8.36 -8.75
CA GLU A 225 -10.21 -8.90 -10.10
C GLU A 225 -10.31 -7.84 -11.19
N SER A 226 -11.13 -6.81 -11.00
CA SER A 226 -11.42 -5.78 -12.01
C SER A 226 -11.33 -4.35 -11.47
N LEU A 227 -10.93 -3.41 -12.33
CA LEU A 227 -11.00 -1.97 -12.09
C LEU A 227 -12.01 -1.27 -13.00
N CYS A 228 -12.70 -2.00 -13.88
CA CYS A 228 -13.64 -1.41 -14.83
C CYS A 228 -14.73 -0.56 -14.16
N GLY A 229 -15.32 -1.05 -13.06
CA GLY A 229 -16.35 -0.31 -12.31
C GLY A 229 -15.85 1.01 -11.70
N ILE A 230 -14.57 1.06 -11.32
CA ILE A 230 -13.91 2.29 -10.85
C ILE A 230 -13.66 3.23 -12.03
N GLY A 231 -13.16 2.70 -13.15
CA GLY A 231 -12.95 3.47 -14.38
C GLY A 231 -14.25 4.13 -14.87
N ASP A 232 -15.38 3.42 -14.81
CA ASP A 232 -16.68 3.96 -15.21
C ASP A 232 -17.21 5.01 -14.25
N ARG A 233 -17.03 4.83 -12.93
CA ARG A 233 -17.37 5.86 -11.93
C ARG A 233 -16.55 7.14 -12.15
N ILE A 234 -15.27 7.03 -12.51
CA ILE A 234 -14.41 8.19 -12.79
C ILE A 234 -14.92 9.01 -13.98
N LYS A 235 -15.37 8.34 -15.06
CA LYS A 235 -15.92 9.01 -16.25
C LYS A 235 -17.16 9.84 -15.92
N GLN A 236 -17.91 9.46 -14.88
CA GLN A 236 -19.11 10.17 -14.43
C GLN A 236 -18.79 11.35 -13.48
N ILE A 237 -17.62 11.37 -12.85
CA ILE A 237 -17.25 12.38 -11.85
C ILE A 237 -16.40 13.50 -12.47
N LYS A 238 -16.85 14.75 -12.33
CA LYS A 238 -16.13 15.92 -12.83
C LYS A 238 -14.81 16.17 -12.10
N LEU A 239 -14.83 16.18 -10.77
CA LEU A 239 -13.66 16.51 -9.93
C LEU A 239 -13.58 15.56 -8.73
N ILE A 240 -12.35 15.19 -8.35
CA ILE A 240 -12.07 14.46 -7.12
C ILE A 240 -11.48 15.45 -6.11
N PRO A 241 -12.22 15.87 -5.08
CA PRO A 241 -11.75 16.84 -4.11
C PRO A 241 -10.62 16.26 -3.24
N ASN A 242 -9.68 17.12 -2.84
CA ASN A 242 -8.63 16.83 -1.88
C ASN A 242 -7.81 15.55 -2.16
N ASN A 243 -7.56 15.26 -3.44
CA ASN A 243 -6.77 14.10 -3.78
C ASN A 243 -5.28 14.29 -3.40
N LYS A 244 -4.86 13.55 -2.38
CA LYS A 244 -3.47 13.43 -1.93
C LYS A 244 -2.96 12.00 -1.98
N LEU A 245 -3.71 11.06 -2.57
CA LEU A 245 -3.31 9.67 -2.64
C LEU A 245 -2.06 9.54 -3.52
N LEU A 246 -0.97 9.03 -2.96
CA LEU A 246 0.33 8.86 -3.60
C LEU A 246 0.65 7.39 -3.91
N LYS A 247 0.13 6.47 -3.09
CA LYS A 247 0.34 5.03 -3.21
C LYS A 247 -0.99 4.30 -3.09
N LEU A 248 -1.24 3.41 -4.05
CA LEU A 248 -2.36 2.47 -4.05
C LEU A 248 -1.79 1.07 -4.27
N ASN A 249 -1.48 0.36 -3.19
CA ASN A 249 -0.86 -0.96 -3.30
C ASN A 249 -1.91 -2.02 -3.66
N LEU A 250 -1.84 -2.54 -4.88
CA LEU A 250 -2.70 -3.61 -5.40
C LEU A 250 -1.95 -4.95 -5.49
N ASN A 251 -0.78 -5.06 -4.86
CA ASN A 251 0.04 -6.26 -4.95
C ASN A 251 -0.72 -7.51 -4.48
N HIS A 252 -0.40 -8.68 -5.04
CA HIS A 252 -1.07 -9.94 -4.71
C HIS A 252 -2.61 -9.94 -4.83
N ASN A 253 -3.20 -9.05 -5.64
CA ASN A 253 -4.58 -9.17 -6.07
C ASN A 253 -4.65 -9.80 -7.47
N PRO A 254 -5.75 -10.47 -7.85
CA PRO A 254 -5.91 -11.03 -9.21
C PRO A 254 -5.69 -10.01 -10.34
N ILE A 255 -6.11 -8.75 -10.15
CA ILE A 255 -5.89 -7.64 -11.10
C ILE A 255 -4.40 -7.39 -11.42
N ARG A 256 -3.47 -7.79 -10.54
CA ARG A 256 -2.02 -7.64 -10.74
C ARG A 256 -1.56 -8.25 -12.07
N LYS A 257 -2.19 -9.33 -12.52
CA LYS A 257 -1.91 -9.99 -13.80
C LYS A 257 -2.10 -9.06 -15.01
N GLN A 258 -2.93 -8.02 -14.87
CA GLN A 258 -3.13 -6.98 -15.89
C GLN A 258 -2.08 -5.86 -15.80
N MET A 259 -1.40 -5.73 -14.66
CA MET A 259 -0.54 -4.60 -14.32
C MET A 259 0.93 -4.83 -14.64
N CYS A 260 1.41 -6.06 -14.48
CA CYS A 260 2.81 -6.39 -14.68
C CYS A 260 2.96 -7.77 -15.32
N ASP A 261 4.08 -7.97 -16.00
CA ASP A 261 4.51 -9.30 -16.40
C ASP A 261 5.15 -9.96 -15.17
N ASP A 262 4.54 -11.05 -14.70
CA ASP A 262 5.15 -11.86 -13.66
C ASP A 262 6.34 -12.61 -14.29
N GLY A 263 7.55 -12.36 -13.77
CA GLY A 263 8.74 -13.16 -14.10
C GLY A 263 8.74 -14.53 -13.43
N ASP A 264 7.65 -14.89 -12.75
CA ASP A 264 7.47 -16.17 -12.07
C ASP A 264 6.85 -17.16 -13.07
N GLY A 265 7.52 -18.29 -13.27
CA GLY A 265 7.48 -19.10 -14.50
C GLY A 265 6.14 -19.74 -14.92
N ASP A 266 5.02 -19.43 -14.27
CA ASP A 266 3.73 -20.11 -14.45
C ASP A 266 2.67 -19.27 -15.20
N THR A 267 2.98 -18.01 -15.56
CA THR A 267 2.03 -17.08 -16.22
C THR A 267 2.44 -16.70 -17.65
N LEU A 268 3.19 -17.56 -18.33
CA LEU A 268 3.71 -17.36 -19.69
C LEU A 268 2.66 -17.08 -20.79
N ASN A 269 1.34 -17.12 -20.49
CA ASN A 269 0.26 -16.84 -21.44
C ASN A 269 -0.92 -16.04 -20.84
N VAL A 270 -0.69 -15.12 -19.89
CA VAL A 270 -1.78 -14.23 -19.46
C VAL A 270 -2.02 -13.18 -20.55
N THR A 271 -3.11 -13.36 -21.31
CA THR A 271 -3.62 -12.31 -22.19
C THR A 271 -4.11 -11.14 -21.33
N LYS A 272 -3.43 -9.99 -21.45
CA LYS A 272 -3.88 -8.77 -20.78
C LYS A 272 -5.16 -8.26 -21.42
N ASP A 273 -6.17 -7.94 -20.61
CA ASP A 273 -7.42 -7.34 -21.08
C ASP A 273 -7.21 -5.83 -21.32
N PRO A 274 -7.36 -5.34 -22.56
CA PRO A 274 -7.24 -3.92 -22.86
C PRO A 274 -8.20 -3.03 -22.05
N LYS A 275 -9.36 -3.56 -21.63
CA LYS A 275 -10.34 -2.83 -20.82
C LYS A 275 -9.82 -2.56 -19.41
N GLU A 276 -9.19 -3.55 -18.78
CA GLU A 276 -8.60 -3.41 -17.45
C GLU A 276 -7.42 -2.42 -17.46
N ILE A 277 -6.54 -2.53 -18.46
CA ILE A 277 -5.45 -1.57 -18.66
C ILE A 277 -6.03 -0.15 -18.83
N ALA A 278 -7.06 0.02 -19.65
CA ALA A 278 -7.69 1.33 -19.87
C ALA A 278 -8.36 1.87 -18.59
N ALA A 279 -9.00 1.02 -17.79
CA ALA A 279 -9.60 1.39 -16.52
C ALA A 279 -8.55 1.84 -15.50
N LEU A 280 -7.43 1.11 -15.38
CA LEU A 280 -6.33 1.48 -14.50
C LEU A 280 -5.62 2.76 -14.95
N VAL A 281 -5.39 2.93 -16.26
CA VAL A 281 -4.87 4.19 -16.80
C VAL A 281 -5.82 5.33 -16.42
N THR A 282 -7.13 5.19 -16.67
CA THR A 282 -8.15 6.19 -16.30
C THR A 282 -8.10 6.54 -14.81
N LEU A 283 -7.91 5.54 -13.94
CA LEU A 283 -7.71 5.74 -12.50
C LEU A 283 -6.47 6.58 -12.22
N LEU A 284 -5.31 6.23 -12.75
CA LEU A 284 -4.06 6.95 -12.53
C LEU A 284 -4.05 8.36 -13.12
N GLU A 285 -4.76 8.59 -14.22
CA GLU A 285 -4.88 9.92 -14.81
C GLU A 285 -5.76 10.85 -13.96
N LYS A 286 -6.82 10.30 -13.39
CA LYS A 286 -7.68 11.06 -12.47
C LYS A 286 -7.02 11.25 -11.11
N PHE A 287 -6.26 10.26 -10.66
CA PHE A 287 -5.47 10.30 -9.43
C PHE A 287 -3.99 10.58 -9.73
N ASP A 288 -3.73 11.81 -10.17
CA ASP A 288 -2.43 12.28 -10.66
C ASP A 288 -1.27 12.25 -9.63
N GLY A 289 -1.56 11.99 -8.35
CA GLY A 289 -0.56 11.74 -7.31
C GLY A 289 -0.10 10.28 -7.21
N ILE A 290 -0.91 9.31 -7.68
CA ILE A 290 -0.58 7.89 -7.54
C ILE A 290 0.63 7.58 -8.42
N SER A 291 1.72 7.19 -7.77
CA SER A 291 2.99 6.92 -8.42
C SER A 291 3.53 5.52 -8.15
N ASN A 292 2.88 4.76 -7.27
CA ASN A 292 3.29 3.39 -6.92
C ASN A 292 2.04 2.51 -6.74
N LEU A 293 2.01 1.40 -7.46
CA LEU A 293 0.90 0.43 -7.40
C LEU A 293 1.24 -0.87 -6.63
N GLY A 294 2.40 -0.91 -6.00
CA GLY A 294 2.83 -2.07 -5.21
C GLY A 294 3.63 -3.15 -5.95
N VAL A 295 4.01 -2.92 -7.20
CA VAL A 295 4.77 -3.90 -7.98
C VAL A 295 6.25 -3.88 -7.56
N TYR A 296 6.85 -5.07 -7.42
CA TYR A 296 8.26 -5.17 -7.04
C TYR A 296 9.20 -4.77 -8.17
N SER A 297 10.40 -4.31 -7.80
CA SER A 297 11.47 -3.95 -8.74
C SER A 297 11.92 -5.11 -9.61
N SER A 298 11.81 -6.37 -9.17
CA SER A 298 12.09 -7.53 -10.00
C SER A 298 11.12 -7.70 -11.18
N GLN A 299 9.98 -7.01 -11.15
CA GLN A 299 8.93 -7.12 -12.15
C GLN A 299 8.93 -5.94 -13.13
N LYS A 300 8.14 -6.07 -14.20
CA LYS A 300 7.96 -5.02 -15.21
C LYS A 300 6.49 -4.67 -15.33
N TYR A 301 6.18 -3.39 -15.22
CA TYR A 301 4.83 -2.90 -15.45
C TYR A 301 4.46 -3.08 -16.93
N GLU A 302 3.17 -3.17 -17.21
CA GLU A 302 2.68 -2.96 -18.56
C GLU A 302 3.06 -1.53 -19.02
N PRO A 303 3.57 -1.36 -20.26
CA PRO A 303 4.16 -0.09 -20.70
C PRO A 303 3.28 1.16 -20.52
N LYS A 304 1.96 1.08 -20.76
CA LYS A 304 1.04 2.22 -20.59
C LYS A 304 0.85 2.55 -19.11
N ILE A 305 0.81 1.56 -18.23
CA ILE A 305 0.73 1.76 -16.78
C ILE A 305 2.03 2.38 -16.27
N GLU A 306 3.18 1.81 -16.63
CA GLU A 306 4.51 2.33 -16.25
C GLU A 306 4.68 3.79 -16.65
N TYR A 307 4.23 4.11 -17.86
CA TYR A 307 4.24 5.46 -18.42
C TYR A 307 3.48 6.45 -17.53
N VAL A 308 2.24 6.15 -17.15
CA VAL A 308 1.43 7.10 -16.34
C VAL A 308 2.02 7.25 -14.94
N LEU A 309 2.49 6.17 -14.32
CA LEU A 309 3.10 6.22 -12.99
C LEU A 309 4.34 7.13 -12.96
N ARG A 310 5.21 7.03 -13.98
CA ARG A 310 6.39 7.90 -14.09
C ARG A 310 6.03 9.37 -14.25
N ILE A 311 4.99 9.67 -15.04
CA ILE A 311 4.53 11.05 -15.23
C ILE A 311 3.91 11.60 -13.93
N ASN A 312 3.11 10.80 -13.23
CA ASN A 312 2.57 11.18 -11.92
C ASN A 312 3.72 11.44 -10.93
N LYS A 313 4.75 10.57 -10.90
CA LYS A 313 5.94 10.73 -10.06
C LYS A 313 6.74 11.99 -10.36
N ALA A 314 6.83 12.37 -11.63
CA ALA A 314 7.47 13.60 -12.08
C ALA A 314 6.71 14.88 -11.66
N GLY A 315 5.52 14.74 -11.07
CA GLY A 315 4.71 15.87 -10.61
C GLY A 315 3.72 16.36 -11.65
N ARG A 316 3.06 15.45 -12.41
CA ARG A 316 1.98 15.76 -13.38
C ARG A 316 1.04 16.86 -12.89
N LYS A 317 0.61 16.76 -11.63
CA LYS A 317 -0.26 17.74 -10.96
C LYS A 317 0.25 19.17 -11.07
N GLU A 318 1.55 19.38 -10.89
CA GLU A 318 2.13 20.72 -10.93
C GLU A 318 2.38 21.21 -12.36
N LEU A 319 2.54 20.29 -13.31
CA LEU A 319 2.57 20.60 -14.74
C LEU A 319 1.19 21.03 -15.26
N THR A 320 0.11 20.45 -14.73
CA THR A 320 -1.27 20.69 -15.20
C THR A 320 -1.99 21.82 -14.46
N ARG A 321 -1.60 22.11 -13.20
CA ARG A 321 -2.23 23.14 -12.35
C ARG A 321 -2.14 24.57 -12.90
N GLY A 322 -1.24 24.83 -13.85
CA GLY A 322 -1.19 26.10 -14.59
C GLY A 322 -2.50 26.47 -15.32
N LYS A 323 -3.40 25.51 -15.53
CA LYS A 323 -4.68 25.71 -16.25
C LYS A 323 -5.82 26.31 -15.41
N SER A 324 -5.73 26.34 -14.07
CA SER A 324 -6.94 26.48 -13.23
C SER A 324 -7.07 27.77 -12.40
N SER A 325 -6.08 28.67 -12.41
CA SER A 325 -6.04 29.79 -11.44
C SER A 325 -6.38 31.17 -12.01
N ARG A 326 -6.43 31.36 -13.33
CA ARG A 326 -6.92 32.62 -13.91
C ARG A 326 -8.31 32.38 -14.48
N ARG A 327 -9.31 32.96 -13.83
CA ARG A 327 -10.60 33.32 -14.45
C ARG A 327 -10.29 34.29 -15.60
N SER A 328 -9.85 33.75 -16.73
CA SER A 328 -9.97 34.45 -18.00
C SER A 328 -11.41 34.21 -18.47
N ASN A 329 -12.18 35.28 -18.65
CA ASN A 329 -13.54 35.21 -19.17
C ASN A 329 -13.57 35.08 -20.71
N ASN A 330 -12.41 34.83 -21.34
CA ASN A 330 -12.32 34.64 -22.79
C ASN A 330 -12.34 33.14 -23.08
N THR A 331 -13.34 32.71 -23.85
CA THR A 331 -13.58 31.32 -24.26
C THR A 331 -12.57 30.79 -25.29
N ASP A 332 -11.64 31.63 -25.75
CA ASP A 332 -10.81 31.34 -26.93
C ASP A 332 -9.32 31.22 -26.62
N ASP A 333 -8.89 31.44 -25.37
CA ASP A 333 -7.52 31.14 -24.94
C ASP A 333 -7.51 29.78 -24.22
N GLU A 334 -7.19 28.72 -24.97
CA GLU A 334 -6.57 27.54 -24.36
C GLU A 334 -5.20 27.96 -23.81
N ASP A 335 -5.19 28.58 -22.63
CA ASP A 335 -3.98 28.92 -21.89
C ASP A 335 -3.25 27.60 -21.57
N LYS A 336 -2.36 27.21 -22.49
CA LYS A 336 -1.42 26.11 -22.29
C LYS A 336 -0.67 26.40 -20.99
N PRO A 337 -0.47 25.39 -20.12
CA PRO A 337 0.25 25.58 -18.89
C PRO A 337 1.64 26.13 -19.20
N THR A 338 1.85 27.41 -18.90
CA THR A 338 3.11 28.12 -19.16
C THR A 338 4.04 27.85 -17.99
N MET A 339 4.57 26.63 -17.94
CA MET A 339 5.64 26.33 -17.00
C MET A 339 6.92 27.04 -17.45
N ASN A 340 7.61 27.70 -16.52
CA ASN A 340 8.85 28.41 -16.84
C ASN A 340 9.84 27.44 -17.50
N ARG A 341 10.28 27.78 -18.74
CA ARG A 341 11.18 26.95 -19.54
C ARG A 341 12.49 26.61 -18.79
N ALA A 342 12.93 27.52 -17.92
CA ALA A 342 14.13 27.34 -17.09
C ALA A 342 14.00 26.23 -16.04
N LEU A 343 12.79 25.79 -15.69
CA LEU A 343 12.57 24.72 -14.72
C LEU A 343 12.65 23.32 -15.34
N TRP A 344 12.60 23.20 -16.67
CA TRP A 344 12.59 21.88 -17.33
C TRP A 344 13.79 21.00 -17.05
N PRO A 345 15.05 21.50 -17.06
CA PRO A 345 16.18 20.68 -16.66
C PRO A 345 16.00 20.07 -15.26
N LEU A 346 15.51 20.87 -14.30
CA LEU A 346 15.25 20.41 -12.92
C LEU A 346 14.10 19.40 -12.84
N ILE A 347 13.01 19.60 -13.59
CA ILE A 347 11.88 18.67 -13.64
C ILE A 347 12.32 17.34 -14.23
N LEU A 348 13.08 17.38 -15.33
CA LEU A 348 13.57 16.19 -16.01
C LEU A 348 14.59 15.44 -15.15
N GLU A 349 15.54 16.14 -14.53
CA GLU A 349 16.47 15.54 -13.58
C GLU A 349 15.72 14.87 -12.40
N ARG A 350 14.75 15.57 -11.82
CA ARG A 350 13.92 15.03 -10.73
C ARG A 350 13.12 13.80 -11.17
N ALA A 351 12.51 13.86 -12.35
CA ALA A 351 11.73 12.75 -12.90
C ALA A 351 12.61 11.52 -13.15
N TYR A 352 13.84 11.71 -13.62
CA TYR A 352 14.81 10.62 -13.82
C TYR A 352 15.22 10.00 -12.49
N ASN A 353 15.67 10.84 -11.55
CA ASN A 353 16.17 10.41 -10.25
C ASN A 353 15.13 9.62 -9.45
N ASN A 354 13.85 9.97 -9.61
CA ASN A 354 12.75 9.34 -8.87
C ASN A 354 12.01 8.27 -9.67
N SER A 355 12.41 8.00 -10.92
CA SER A 355 11.69 7.07 -11.82
C SER A 355 11.68 5.61 -11.33
N SER A 356 12.61 5.27 -10.43
CA SER A 356 12.75 3.97 -9.80
C SER A 356 11.80 3.79 -8.60
N GLU A 357 11.26 4.87 -8.03
CA GLU A 357 10.38 4.84 -6.85
C GLU A 357 8.93 4.38 -7.16
N ILE A 358 8.63 4.14 -8.44
CA ILE A 358 7.36 3.53 -8.85
C ILE A 358 7.27 2.04 -8.42
N TYR A 359 8.41 1.44 -8.05
CA TYR A 359 8.53 0.05 -7.61
C TYR A 359 8.68 -0.07 -6.08
N ILE A 360 8.37 -1.26 -5.55
CA ILE A 360 8.76 -1.68 -4.20
C ILE A 360 10.08 -2.44 -4.28
N TYR A 361 11.05 -2.05 -3.44
CA TYR A 361 12.31 -2.78 -3.28
C TYR A 361 12.22 -3.69 -2.06
N ASN A 362 12.41 -4.99 -2.27
CA ASN A 362 12.39 -5.96 -1.18
C ASN A 362 13.71 -5.87 -0.39
N ARG A 363 13.60 -5.66 0.93
CA ARG A 363 14.76 -5.57 1.83
C ARG A 363 15.16 -6.92 2.45
N ASN A 364 14.41 -7.99 2.21
CA ASN A 364 14.61 -9.26 2.90
C ASN A 364 16.00 -9.86 2.59
N GLY A 365 16.95 -9.67 3.51
CA GLY A 365 18.29 -10.24 3.46
C GLY A 365 19.27 -9.61 2.47
N ARG A 366 18.86 -8.57 1.74
CA ARG A 366 19.74 -7.84 0.81
C ARG A 366 20.45 -6.70 1.53
N ASP A 367 21.75 -6.57 1.29
CA ASP A 367 22.51 -5.43 1.79
C ASP A 367 22.08 -4.13 1.10
N THR A 368 22.45 -2.99 1.69
CA THR A 368 22.09 -1.66 1.16
C THR A 368 22.69 -1.41 -0.23
N VAL A 369 23.81 -2.06 -0.55
CA VAL A 369 24.52 -1.94 -1.82
C VAL A 369 23.69 -2.55 -2.95
N SER A 370 23.24 -3.80 -2.81
CA SER A 370 22.43 -4.47 -3.83
C SER A 370 21.09 -3.77 -4.10
N ILE A 371 20.45 -3.19 -3.08
CA ILE A 371 19.24 -2.38 -3.25
C ILE A 371 19.56 -1.11 -4.05
N SER A 372 20.69 -0.46 -3.78
CA SER A 372 21.09 0.76 -4.49
C SER A 372 21.38 0.49 -5.98
N GLU A 373 22.05 -0.62 -6.29
CA GLU A 373 22.31 -1.05 -7.67
C GLU A 373 21.00 -1.37 -8.41
N GLU A 374 20.08 -2.09 -7.76
CA GLU A 374 18.77 -2.39 -8.34
C GLU A 374 17.96 -1.10 -8.59
N THR A 375 17.99 -0.17 -7.63
CA THR A 375 17.33 1.13 -7.76
C THR A 375 17.89 1.93 -8.94
N GLU A 376 19.22 1.95 -9.10
CA GLU A 376 19.89 2.63 -10.22
C GLU A 376 19.54 1.97 -11.55
N SER A 377 19.49 0.63 -11.61
CA SER A 377 19.13 -0.12 -12.81
C SER A 377 17.70 0.16 -13.30
N LYS A 378 16.81 0.62 -12.41
CA LYS A 378 15.43 0.97 -12.71
C LYS A 378 15.23 2.44 -13.05
N LYS A 379 16.25 3.27 -12.87
CA LYS A 379 16.19 4.65 -13.35
C LYS A 379 16.17 4.67 -14.87
N CYS A 380 15.26 5.47 -15.41
CA CYS A 380 14.90 5.33 -16.80
C CYS A 380 14.42 6.67 -17.36
N ALA A 381 14.98 7.06 -18.52
CA ALA A 381 14.70 8.33 -19.16
C ALA A 381 13.41 8.34 -20.02
N THR A 382 12.69 7.22 -20.15
CA THR A 382 11.47 7.15 -20.98
C THR A 382 10.41 8.13 -20.50
N GLY A 383 10.21 8.26 -19.18
CA GLY A 383 9.32 9.28 -18.60
C GLY A 383 9.73 10.70 -19.01
N LEU A 384 11.02 10.96 -19.15
CA LEU A 384 11.57 12.26 -19.60
C LEU A 384 11.26 12.56 -21.05
N PHE A 385 11.51 11.58 -21.93
CA PHE A 385 11.27 11.72 -23.36
C PHE A 385 9.81 12.10 -23.63
N HIS A 386 8.89 11.55 -22.84
CA HIS A 386 7.47 11.82 -22.96
C HIS A 386 7.03 13.14 -22.32
N LEU A 387 7.58 13.49 -21.17
CA LEU A 387 7.40 14.83 -20.59
C LEU A 387 7.83 15.91 -21.59
N VAL A 388 8.96 15.69 -22.26
CA VAL A 388 9.45 16.55 -23.33
C VAL A 388 8.49 16.54 -24.52
N HIS A 389 8.12 15.38 -25.06
CA HIS A 389 7.29 15.31 -26.26
C HIS A 389 5.87 15.88 -26.05
N HIS A 390 5.24 15.63 -24.90
CA HIS A 390 3.84 15.96 -24.68
C HIS A 390 3.64 17.38 -24.11
N PHE A 391 4.58 17.85 -23.27
CA PHE A 391 4.43 19.13 -22.57
C PHE A 391 5.47 20.19 -23.01
N TYR A 392 6.64 19.80 -23.50
CA TYR A 392 7.73 20.73 -23.84
C TYR A 392 7.85 20.99 -25.35
N ALA A 393 7.66 19.98 -26.19
CA ALA A 393 7.81 20.09 -27.64
C ALA A 393 6.82 21.09 -28.27
N PRO A 394 5.53 21.15 -27.87
CA PRO A 394 4.61 22.18 -28.35
C PRO A 394 5.03 23.60 -27.95
N VAL A 395 5.77 23.75 -26.84
CA VAL A 395 6.25 25.03 -26.31
C VAL A 395 7.52 25.50 -27.04
N MET A 396 8.35 24.58 -27.53
CA MET A 396 9.56 24.90 -28.30
C MET A 396 9.27 25.28 -29.76
N THR A 397 8.13 24.84 -30.32
CA THR A 397 7.73 25.19 -31.68
C THR A 397 7.19 26.62 -31.83
N GLU A 398 6.68 27.23 -30.76
CA GLU A 398 6.09 28.58 -30.81
C GLU A 398 7.15 29.71 -30.87
N ASP A 399 8.37 29.49 -30.38
CA ASP A 399 9.44 30.51 -30.40
C ASP A 399 10.16 30.65 -31.75
N ARG A 400 9.86 29.81 -32.74
CA ARG A 400 10.40 29.94 -34.11
C ARG A 400 9.46 30.68 -35.07
N GLY A 401 8.30 31.14 -34.59
CA GLY A 401 7.30 31.81 -35.41
C GLY A 401 7.38 33.33 -35.41
N GLY A 402 8.49 33.89 -35.91
CA GLY A 402 8.36 35.11 -36.70
C GLY A 402 7.40 34.81 -37.85
N SER A 403 6.29 35.55 -37.92
CA SER A 403 5.21 35.46 -38.90
C SER A 403 5.67 34.91 -40.26
N CYS A 404 5.25 33.69 -40.59
CA CYS A 404 5.04 33.30 -41.97
C CYS A 404 4.03 32.15 -42.03
N THR A 405 2.80 32.52 -42.40
CA THR A 405 1.75 31.62 -42.86
C THR A 405 2.29 30.70 -43.96
N THR A 406 2.36 29.39 -43.69
CA THR A 406 2.12 28.38 -44.73
C THR A 406 1.74 27.04 -44.10
N THR A 407 0.53 26.62 -44.42
CA THR A 407 -0.04 25.28 -44.20
C THR A 407 0.81 24.24 -44.92
N ALA A 408 1.37 23.28 -44.18
CA ALA A 408 1.95 22.08 -44.76
C ALA A 408 1.73 20.86 -43.84
N THR A 409 0.68 20.12 -44.17
CA THR A 409 0.39 18.77 -43.67
C THR A 409 1.58 17.86 -43.98
N THR A 410 2.25 17.32 -42.97
CA THR A 410 3.29 16.31 -43.19
C THR A 410 2.94 15.05 -42.40
N THR A 411 2.45 14.06 -43.14
CA THR A 411 2.25 12.68 -42.72
C THR A 411 3.63 12.01 -42.60
N THR A 412 4.05 11.64 -41.40
CA THR A 412 5.30 10.89 -41.21
C THR A 412 5.00 9.40 -41.28
N ASN A 413 5.21 8.81 -42.47
CA ASN A 413 5.33 7.37 -42.66
C ASN A 413 6.70 6.92 -42.12
N ILE A 414 6.70 6.05 -41.11
CA ILE A 414 7.91 5.35 -40.66
C ILE A 414 7.99 4.05 -41.45
N THR A 415 8.89 4.01 -42.43
CA THR A 415 9.34 2.78 -43.08
C THR A 415 10.57 2.26 -42.34
N ASN A 416 10.44 1.11 -41.68
CA ASN A 416 11.58 0.31 -41.23
C ASN A 416 12.06 -0.56 -42.40
N TYR A 417 13.25 -0.25 -42.89
CA TYR A 417 14.13 -1.20 -43.57
C TYR A 417 14.94 -1.92 -42.49
N ASP A 418 14.85 -3.24 -42.46
CA ASP A 418 16.01 -4.08 -42.16
C ASP A 418 15.88 -5.37 -42.96
N SER A 419 16.95 -5.67 -43.68
CA SER A 419 17.09 -6.79 -44.62
C SER A 419 18.14 -7.77 -44.12
N SER A 420 17.97 -9.03 -44.54
CA SER A 420 18.94 -10.15 -44.55
C SER A 420 19.16 -10.84 -43.19
N GLU A 421 19.26 -12.16 -43.05
CA GLU A 421 19.43 -13.32 -43.95
C GLU A 421 18.58 -14.48 -43.37
N GLY A 422 17.92 -15.36 -44.12
CA GLY A 422 18.49 -16.24 -45.14
C GLY A 422 18.92 -17.59 -44.53
N SER A 423 18.01 -18.55 -44.37
CA SER A 423 18.30 -19.98 -44.51
C SER A 423 17.02 -20.81 -44.69
N ASN A 424 16.77 -21.13 -45.95
CA ASN A 424 15.96 -22.27 -46.39
C ASN A 424 16.53 -23.56 -45.77
N ASN A 425 15.65 -24.44 -45.30
CA ASN A 425 15.65 -25.81 -45.83
C ASN A 425 14.28 -26.47 -45.74
N ASN A 426 13.89 -26.90 -46.94
CA ASN A 426 12.72 -27.64 -47.34
C ASN A 426 12.88 -29.11 -46.93
N SER A 427 11.85 -29.76 -46.39
CA SER A 427 11.35 -31.09 -46.84
C SER A 427 10.22 -31.56 -45.89
N ASN A 428 8.95 -31.44 -46.27
CA ASN A 428 8.17 -32.39 -47.09
C ASN A 428 7.89 -33.73 -46.38
N SER A 429 6.65 -33.94 -45.91
CA SER A 429 5.80 -35.07 -46.31
C SER A 429 4.47 -35.09 -45.56
N ASN A 430 3.36 -35.06 -46.33
CA ASN A 430 2.17 -35.93 -46.28
C ASN A 430 1.49 -36.21 -44.91
N SER A 431 0.16 -36.23 -44.75
CA SER A 431 -0.95 -36.33 -45.70
C SER A 431 -2.27 -36.38 -44.91
N ASN A 432 -3.37 -35.95 -45.57
CA ASN A 432 -4.77 -36.42 -45.40
C ASN A 432 -5.46 -36.09 -44.05
N SER A 433 -6.74 -35.74 -43.97
CA SER A 433 -7.88 -35.93 -44.87
C SER A 433 -9.05 -35.01 -44.48
N ASN A 434 -9.77 -34.53 -45.51
CA ASN A 434 -11.23 -34.39 -45.61
C ASN A 434 -12.07 -34.07 -44.37
N THR A 435 -12.78 -32.94 -44.42
CA THR A 435 -14.26 -33.00 -44.49
C THR A 435 -14.84 -31.71 -45.07
N LEU A 436 -15.39 -31.84 -46.27
CA LEU A 436 -16.36 -30.92 -46.86
C LEU A 436 -17.75 -31.48 -46.52
N ASN A 437 -18.65 -30.64 -46.02
CA ASN A 437 -20.08 -30.78 -46.32
C ASN A 437 -20.78 -29.43 -46.14
N GLU A 438 -21.26 -28.91 -47.27
CA GLU A 438 -22.31 -27.91 -47.39
C GLU A 438 -23.63 -28.40 -46.75
N LEU A 439 -24.47 -27.49 -46.24
CA LEU A 439 -25.72 -27.07 -46.91
C LEU A 439 -26.62 -26.20 -45.99
N LYS A 440 -26.87 -24.99 -46.47
CA LYS A 440 -28.16 -24.28 -46.65
C LYS A 440 -29.28 -24.38 -45.60
N GLY A 441 -29.82 -23.20 -45.24
CA GLY A 441 -31.23 -23.04 -44.85
C GLY A 441 -31.58 -21.70 -44.17
N LYS A 442 -31.66 -20.58 -44.91
CA LYS A 442 -32.89 -19.77 -45.17
C LYS A 442 -33.93 -19.62 -44.04
N ARG A 443 -34.13 -18.33 -43.70
CA ARG A 443 -35.40 -17.54 -43.64
C ARG A 443 -36.22 -17.40 -42.33
N LYS A 444 -36.39 -16.10 -42.02
CA LYS A 444 -37.63 -15.31 -41.79
C LYS A 444 -38.11 -15.05 -40.34
N ARG A 445 -38.04 -13.75 -40.01
CA ARG A 445 -39.01 -12.86 -39.32
C ARG A 445 -40.22 -13.50 -38.64
N LYS A 446 -40.47 -13.06 -37.40
CA LYS A 446 -41.56 -12.11 -37.12
C LYS A 446 -41.07 -11.04 -36.16
#